data_AF-W5WBJ5-F1
#
_entry.id   AF-W5WBJ5-F1
#
_cell.length_a   1.000
_cell.length_b   1.000
_cell.length_c   1.000
_cell.angle_alpha   90.00
_cell.angle_beta   90.00
_cell.angle_gamma   90.00
#
_symmetry.space_group_name_H-M   'P 1'
#
loop_
_entity.id
_entity.type
_entity.pdbx_description
1 polymer ?
#
loop_
_entity_poly.entity_id
_entity_poly.type
_entity_poly.pdbx_seq_one_letter_code
_entity_poly.pdbx_strand_id
1 'polypeptide(L)'
;MSDPRMEQPYLETPAEELDEDRLGVDPLERGVEPPERWAEADRYGMTAREQAEGETLDQRLAEEEPEELPGQAVRDGRWAEVAEDSVAEDPRSDR
;
A
#
# COMPACT_ATOMS: atom_id res chain seq x y z
N MET A 1 14.21 -47.81 12.85
CA MET A 1 13.15 -46.81 13.11
C MET A 1 13.43 -45.65 12.18
N SER A 2 12.69 -45.54 11.07
CA SER A 2 12.75 -44.36 10.21
C SER A 2 11.96 -43.26 10.91
N ASP A 3 12.60 -42.12 11.19
CA ASP A 3 11.95 -40.95 11.76
C ASP A 3 11.12 -40.27 10.66
N PRO A 4 9.78 -40.12 10.83
CA PRO A 4 8.90 -39.52 9.83
C PRO A 4 9.07 -37.99 9.71
N ARG A 5 10.02 -37.36 10.43
CA ARG A 5 10.40 -35.95 10.19
C ARG A 5 11.37 -35.75 9.03
N MET A 6 11.80 -36.81 8.34
CA MET A 6 12.64 -36.73 7.14
C MET A 6 11.82 -36.55 5.85
N GLU A 7 10.56 -36.10 5.97
CA GLU A 7 9.67 -35.87 4.83
C GLU A 7 8.91 -34.55 4.99
N GLN A 8 9.58 -33.53 5.51
CA GLN A 8 9.28 -32.16 5.09
C GLN A 8 10.36 -31.86 4.05
N PRO A 9 10.04 -31.83 2.74
CA PRO A 9 11.01 -31.45 1.74
C PRO A 9 11.48 -30.06 2.15
N TYR A 10 12.71 -29.98 2.69
CA TYR A 10 13.54 -28.78 2.76
C TYR A 10 12.70 -27.52 2.61
N LEU A 11 11.94 -27.17 3.66
CA LEU A 11 11.28 -25.87 3.72
C LEU A 11 12.43 -24.88 3.77
N GLU A 12 12.84 -24.47 2.59
CA GLU A 12 13.97 -23.58 2.41
C GLU A 12 13.66 -22.32 3.16
N THR A 13 14.64 -21.89 3.93
CA THR A 13 14.47 -20.65 4.67
C THR A 13 14.38 -19.50 3.66
N PRO A 14 13.74 -18.37 4.02
CA PRO A 14 13.77 -17.17 3.17
C PRO A 14 15.19 -16.73 2.82
N ALA A 15 16.20 -17.13 3.60
CA ALA A 15 17.59 -16.91 3.27
C ALA A 15 18.05 -17.79 2.10
N GLU A 16 17.74 -19.09 2.08
CA GLU A 16 18.08 -20.00 0.98
C GLU A 16 17.33 -19.64 -0.32
N GLU A 17 16.13 -19.07 -0.24
CA GLU A 17 15.43 -18.57 -1.44
C GLU A 17 16.13 -17.36 -2.09
N LEU A 18 16.95 -16.62 -1.34
CA LEU A 18 17.68 -15.45 -1.79
C LEU A 18 19.12 -15.74 -2.22
N ASP A 19 19.54 -17.01 -2.19
CA ASP A 19 20.88 -17.40 -2.64
C ASP A 19 21.05 -17.23 -4.16
N GLU A 20 22.30 -17.06 -4.58
CA GLU A 20 22.68 -16.75 -5.96
C GLU A 20 22.30 -17.87 -6.95
N ASP A 21 22.36 -19.13 -6.52
CA ASP A 21 21.98 -20.29 -7.33
C ASP A 21 20.47 -20.36 -7.59
N ARG A 22 19.66 -19.79 -6.70
CA ARG A 22 18.21 -19.60 -6.83
C ARG A 22 17.83 -18.41 -7.69
N LEU A 23 18.49 -17.26 -7.48
CA LEU A 23 18.21 -16.01 -8.20
C LEU A 23 18.88 -15.94 -9.58
N GLY A 24 19.86 -16.82 -9.84
CA GLY A 24 20.62 -16.94 -11.09
C GLY A 24 21.74 -15.90 -11.24
N VAL A 25 21.47 -14.65 -10.87
CA VAL A 25 22.44 -13.57 -10.66
C VAL A 25 21.98 -12.75 -9.46
N ASP A 26 22.89 -12.30 -8.60
CA ASP A 26 22.52 -11.39 -7.52
C ASP A 26 21.92 -10.11 -8.15
N PRO A 27 20.69 -9.68 -7.80
CA PRO A 27 20.14 -8.41 -8.26
C PRO A 27 21.07 -7.21 -8.02
N LEU A 28 21.94 -7.29 -7.01
CA LEU A 28 22.98 -6.30 -6.69
C LEU A 28 24.21 -6.41 -7.62
N GLU A 29 24.47 -7.55 -8.24
CA GLU A 29 25.59 -7.74 -9.16
C GLU A 29 25.43 -6.93 -10.45
N ARG A 30 24.20 -6.73 -10.93
CA ARG A 30 23.94 -5.81 -12.05
C ARG A 30 24.19 -4.36 -11.67
N GLY A 31 23.97 -4.00 -10.40
CA GLY A 31 23.95 -2.64 -9.90
C GLY A 31 22.80 -1.83 -10.52
N VAL A 32 22.09 -1.05 -9.71
CA VAL A 32 21.32 0.08 -10.22
C VAL A 32 22.17 1.31 -9.97
N GLU A 33 22.59 1.98 -11.03
CA GLU A 33 23.31 3.25 -10.89
C GLU A 33 22.31 4.33 -10.47
N PRO A 34 22.47 4.92 -9.26
CA PRO A 34 21.63 6.03 -8.87
C PRO A 34 21.88 7.21 -9.81
N PRO A 35 20.90 8.13 -9.97
CA PRO A 35 21.11 9.32 -10.77
C PRO A 35 22.33 10.12 -10.25
N GLU A 36 23.17 10.59 -11.17
CA GLU A 36 24.39 11.37 -10.86
C GLU A 36 24.10 12.69 -10.12
N ARG A 37 22.85 13.18 -10.24
CA ARG A 37 22.38 14.38 -9.57
C ARG A 37 21.74 14.04 -8.23
N TRP A 38 21.96 14.92 -7.26
CA TRP A 38 21.24 14.89 -6.00
C TRP A 38 19.72 14.98 -6.27
N ALA A 39 18.94 14.17 -5.56
CA ALA A 39 17.50 14.37 -5.45
C ALA A 39 17.26 15.42 -4.38
N GLU A 40 16.49 16.45 -4.72
CA GLU A 40 16.12 17.49 -3.77
C GLU A 40 15.19 16.93 -2.68
N ALA A 41 15.38 17.42 -1.46
CA ALA A 41 14.56 17.09 -0.30
C ALA A 41 13.85 18.36 0.17
N ASP A 42 12.96 18.85 -0.68
CA ASP A 42 12.18 20.08 -0.58
C ASP A 42 10.74 19.87 -0.10
N ARG A 43 10.37 18.61 0.23
CA ARG A 43 9.09 18.33 0.87
C ARG A 43 9.03 18.93 2.28
N TYR A 44 7.82 19.19 2.75
CA TYR A 44 7.62 19.67 4.11
C TYR A 44 8.07 18.61 5.13
N GLY A 45 8.56 19.06 6.29
CA GLY A 45 9.03 18.18 7.37
C GLY A 45 10.51 17.80 7.29
N MET A 46 11.28 18.40 6.37
CA MET A 46 12.72 18.17 6.25
C MET A 46 13.54 18.98 7.27
N THR A 47 12.96 20.01 7.87
CA THR A 47 13.59 20.81 8.94
C THR A 47 12.99 20.53 10.33
N ALA A 48 13.79 20.70 11.38
CA ALA A 48 13.32 20.52 12.77
C ALA A 48 12.14 21.45 13.13
N ARG A 49 12.10 22.64 12.54
CA ARG A 49 11.01 23.61 12.72
C ARG A 49 9.71 23.07 12.11
N GLU A 50 9.75 22.58 10.87
CA GLU A 50 8.57 22.03 10.19
C GLU A 50 8.05 20.78 10.89
N GLN A 51 8.92 19.92 11.43
CA GLN A 51 8.47 18.78 12.22
C GLN A 51 7.78 19.20 13.52
N ALA A 52 8.24 20.29 14.15
CA ALA A 52 7.60 20.83 15.35
C ALA A 52 6.26 21.50 15.07
N GLU A 53 6.11 22.14 13.91
CA GLU A 53 4.87 22.81 13.48
C GLU A 53 3.85 21.81 12.94
N GLY A 54 4.29 20.83 12.15
CA GLY A 54 3.44 19.88 11.44
C GLY A 54 2.75 20.47 10.21
N GLU A 55 2.40 19.62 9.25
CA GLU A 55 1.65 20.01 8.05
C GLU A 55 0.21 20.38 8.39
N THR A 56 -0.34 21.33 7.63
CA THR A 56 -1.78 21.61 7.71
C THR A 56 -2.59 20.50 7.05
N LEU A 57 -3.85 20.35 7.47
CA LEU A 57 -4.75 19.38 6.85
C LEU A 57 -4.92 19.64 5.34
N ASP A 58 -5.01 20.91 4.94
CA ASP A 58 -5.16 21.29 3.52
C ASP A 58 -3.92 20.90 2.70
N GLN A 59 -2.72 21.03 3.27
CA GLN A 59 -1.48 20.60 2.60
C GLN A 59 -1.49 19.10 2.38
N ARG A 60 -1.83 18.32 3.40
CA ARG A 60 -1.92 16.86 3.30
C ARG A 60 -2.95 16.40 2.27
N LEU A 61 -4.11 17.06 2.23
CA LEU A 61 -5.15 16.76 1.23
C LEU A 61 -4.73 17.12 -0.19
N ALA A 62 -3.91 18.16 -0.37
CA ALA A 62 -3.40 18.54 -1.68
C ALA A 62 -2.34 17.56 -2.23
N GLU A 63 -1.68 16.80 -1.35
CA GLU A 63 -0.73 15.75 -1.72
C GLU A 63 -1.40 14.41 -2.05
N GLU A 64 -2.64 14.19 -1.61
CA GLU A 64 -3.38 12.97 -1.87
C GLU A 64 -4.01 12.97 -3.28
N GLU A 65 -3.86 11.86 -3.99
CA GLU A 65 -4.56 11.60 -5.25
C GLU A 65 -5.88 10.85 -4.96
N PRO A 66 -7.03 11.29 -5.48
CA PRO A 66 -8.29 10.57 -5.32
C PRO A 66 -8.24 9.17 -5.93
N GLU A 67 -8.90 8.21 -5.29
CA GLU A 67 -9.07 6.89 -5.90
C GLU A 67 -10.10 6.95 -7.03
N GLU A 68 -9.68 6.57 -8.24
CA GLU A 68 -10.53 6.50 -9.42
C GLU A 68 -11.37 5.20 -9.39
N LEU A 69 -12.66 5.30 -9.12
CA LEU A 69 -13.59 4.17 -9.25
C LEU A 69 -14.06 4.02 -10.71
N PRO A 70 -14.22 2.78 -11.22
CA PRO A 70 -14.67 2.56 -12.59
C PRO A 70 -16.05 3.18 -12.84
N GLY A 71 -16.13 4.10 -13.82
CA GLY A 71 -17.36 4.81 -14.19
C GLY A 71 -17.58 6.15 -13.49
N GLN A 72 -16.66 6.57 -12.63
CA GLN A 72 -16.77 7.80 -11.85
C GLN A 72 -16.08 8.98 -12.54
N ALA A 73 -16.64 9.44 -13.66
CA ALA A 73 -16.44 10.84 -14.02
C ALA A 73 -17.09 11.67 -12.89
N VAL A 74 -16.27 12.34 -12.08
CA VAL A 74 -16.68 13.16 -10.93
C VAL A 74 -17.91 13.99 -11.31
N ARG A 75 -19.09 13.58 -10.83
CA ARG A 75 -20.31 14.38 -10.95
C ARG A 75 -20.24 15.48 -9.91
N ASP A 76 -19.61 16.61 -10.27
CA ASP A 76 -19.78 17.93 -9.66
C ASP A 76 -20.00 17.94 -8.13
N GLY A 77 -19.11 17.30 -7.36
CA GLY A 77 -19.11 17.37 -5.89
C GLY A 77 -20.39 16.92 -5.18
N ARG A 78 -21.29 16.20 -5.86
CA ARG A 78 -22.51 15.67 -5.25
C ARG A 78 -22.23 14.24 -4.84
N TRP A 79 -22.08 14.01 -3.53
CA TRP A 79 -22.21 12.68 -2.95
C TRP A 79 -23.41 11.99 -3.59
N ALA A 80 -23.16 10.92 -4.34
CA ALA A 80 -24.25 10.14 -4.91
C ALA A 80 -25.09 9.67 -3.72
N GLU A 81 -26.31 10.18 -3.65
CA GLU A 81 -27.33 9.72 -2.71
C GLU A 81 -27.36 8.20 -2.87
N VAL A 82 -26.80 7.50 -1.89
CA VAL A 82 -26.97 6.07 -1.78
C VAL A 82 -28.48 5.89 -1.72
N ALA A 83 -29.06 5.37 -2.79
CA ALA A 83 -30.48 5.17 -2.86
C ALA A 83 -30.86 4.39 -1.60
N GLU A 84 -31.70 5.01 -0.78
CA GLU A 84 -32.29 4.44 0.43
C GLU A 84 -33.29 3.32 0.07
N ASP A 85 -33.01 2.55 -0.99
CA ASP A 85 -33.87 1.50 -1.46
C ASP A 85 -33.34 0.17 -0.93
N SER A 86 -33.76 -0.15 0.30
CA SER A 86 -33.98 -1.50 0.85
C SER A 86 -33.70 -1.57 2.35
N VAL A 87 -34.37 -0.76 3.17
CA VAL A 87 -34.75 -1.26 4.49
C VAL A 87 -35.94 -2.17 4.24
N ALA A 88 -35.69 -3.49 4.17
CA ALA A 88 -36.77 -4.47 4.18
C ALA A 88 -37.58 -4.26 5.46
N GLU A 89 -38.84 -3.82 5.36
CA GLU A 89 -39.75 -3.75 6.49
C GLU A 89 -39.83 -5.14 7.15
N ASP A 90 -39.54 -5.21 8.46
CA ASP A 90 -39.70 -6.44 9.25
C ASP A 90 -41.20 -6.69 9.45
N PRO A 91 -41.79 -7.77 8.88
CA PRO A 91 -43.22 -8.03 8.99
C PRO A 91 -43.65 -8.51 10.39
N ARG A 92 -42.79 -8.43 11.41
CA ARG A 92 -43.08 -8.91 12.77
C ARG A 92 -43.61 -7.87 13.73
N SER A 93 -43.96 -6.67 13.28
CA SER A 93 -44.55 -5.65 14.14
C SER A 93 -46.07 -5.78 14.28
N ASP A 94 -46.55 -6.98 14.64
CA ASP A 94 -47.91 -7.16 15.18
C ASP A 94 -47.90 -8.35 16.16
N ARG A 95 -47.58 -8.06 17.43
CA ARG A 95 -47.92 -8.91 18.59
C ARG A 95 -47.87 -8.16 19.91
#